data_AF-A0A1C3EQY7-F1
#
_entry.id   AF-A0A1C3EQY7-F1
#
_cell.length_a   1.000
_cell.length_b   1.000
_cell.length_c   1.000
_cell.angle_alpha   90.00
_cell.angle_beta   90.00
_cell.angle_gamma   90.00
#
_symmetry.space_group_name_H-M   'P 1'
#
loop_
_entity.id
_entity.type
_entity.pdbx_description
1 polymer ?
#
loop_
_entity_poly.entity_id
_entity_poly.type
_entity_poly.pdbx_seq_one_letter_code
_entity_poly.pdbx_strand_id
1 'polypeptide(L)'
;MRIPIFLCASWISFSGFCSSNASFPDDIENMVRVKQSIIPGRDVVLPESTPTFLQETVKMYNWINNGQGTTINIFVPENKVSAYKTHGPYEDGVTAVAIYEDQDIIFVTEHLAGEPLYGTYDRLGNDISHTHPSFNVSTCNACHNGYRDICRGGTCATPIIDVFKPKK
;
A
#
# COMPACT_ATOMS: atom_id res chain seq x y z
N MET A 1 3.93 -51.16 -40.12
CA MET A 1 3.23 -49.87 -40.04
C MET A 1 3.17 -49.47 -38.57
N ARG A 2 3.98 -48.50 -38.11
CA ARG A 2 4.03 -48.05 -36.71
C ARG A 2 3.68 -46.56 -36.70
N ILE A 3 2.57 -46.21 -36.07
CA ILE A 3 2.09 -44.83 -35.90
C ILE A 3 2.73 -44.29 -34.60
N PRO A 4 3.53 -43.21 -34.63
CA PRO A 4 4.01 -42.59 -33.41
C PRO A 4 2.90 -41.70 -32.85
N ILE A 5 2.40 -42.05 -31.66
CA ILE A 5 1.50 -41.21 -30.87
C ILE A 5 2.37 -40.11 -30.24
N PHE A 6 2.33 -38.91 -30.81
CA PHE A 6 2.85 -37.71 -30.17
C PHE A 6 1.89 -37.29 -29.05
N LEU A 7 2.23 -37.61 -27.80
CA LEU A 7 1.58 -37.03 -26.63
C LEU A 7 2.01 -35.56 -26.52
N CYS A 8 1.20 -34.64 -27.07
CA CYS A 8 1.28 -33.22 -26.74
C CYS A 8 0.81 -33.02 -25.29
N ALA A 9 1.75 -33.00 -24.35
CA ALA A 9 1.48 -32.52 -23.00
C ALA A 9 1.29 -31.00 -23.07
N SER A 10 0.03 -30.54 -23.08
CA SER A 10 -0.32 -29.13 -22.95
C SER A 10 -0.12 -28.69 -21.50
N TRP A 11 0.88 -27.82 -21.28
CA TRP A 11 1.10 -27.15 -20.01
C TRP A 11 0.04 -26.06 -19.86
N ILE A 12 -0.98 -26.33 -19.04
CA ILE A 12 -1.95 -25.31 -18.63
C ILE A 12 -1.26 -24.45 -17.57
N SER A 13 -0.73 -23.30 -17.97
CA SER A 13 -0.25 -22.29 -17.04
C SER A 13 -1.46 -21.63 -16.37
N PHE A 14 -1.71 -21.97 -15.10
CA PHE A 14 -2.63 -21.20 -14.27
C PHE A 14 -1.97 -19.87 -13.91
N SER A 15 -2.55 -18.77 -14.39
CA SER A 15 -2.21 -17.42 -13.92
C SER A 15 -2.70 -17.29 -12.48
N GLY A 16 -1.80 -17.41 -11.51
CA GLY A 16 -2.11 -17.06 -10.12
C GLY A 16 -2.34 -15.56 -10.03
N PHE A 17 -3.54 -15.15 -9.67
CA PHE A 17 -3.79 -13.76 -9.28
C PHE A 17 -3.02 -13.49 -7.97
N CYS A 18 -2.22 -12.42 -7.96
CA CYS A 18 -1.49 -12.00 -6.77
C CYS A 18 -2.49 -11.30 -5.84
N SER A 19 -3.13 -12.09 -4.98
CA SER A 19 -4.06 -11.59 -3.98
C SER A 19 -3.35 -10.85 -2.84
N SER A 20 -4.10 -9.99 -2.17
CA SER A 20 -3.73 -9.41 -0.89
C SER A 20 -3.35 -10.50 0.11
N ASN A 21 -2.30 -10.26 0.91
CA ASN A 21 -1.84 -11.20 1.94
C ASN A 21 -1.93 -10.65 3.37
N ALA A 22 -2.39 -9.40 3.54
CA ALA A 22 -2.92 -8.88 4.80
C ALA A 22 -4.44 -9.02 4.84
N SER A 23 -5.02 -9.18 6.02
CA SER A 23 -6.46 -9.30 6.26
C SER A 23 -7.17 -7.96 6.15
N PHE A 24 -8.43 -7.95 5.68
CA PHE A 24 -9.28 -6.76 5.79
C PHE A 24 -9.66 -6.53 7.26
N PRO A 25 -9.51 -5.31 7.80
CA PRO A 25 -9.89 -5.00 9.18
C PRO A 25 -11.41 -4.82 9.35
N ASP A 26 -11.99 -5.51 10.33
CA ASP A 26 -13.43 -5.42 10.64
C ASP A 26 -13.81 -4.14 11.43
N ASP A 27 -12.82 -3.43 12.00
CA ASP A 27 -13.02 -2.39 13.02
C ASP A 27 -12.36 -1.04 12.69
N ILE A 28 -12.20 -0.71 11.41
CA ILE A 28 -11.57 0.55 10.93
C ILE A 28 -12.14 1.79 11.65
N GLU A 29 -13.46 1.84 11.84
CA GLU A 29 -14.17 2.96 12.47
C GLU A 29 -13.73 3.24 13.91
N ASN A 30 -13.17 2.23 14.60
CA ASN A 30 -12.69 2.36 15.97
C ASN A 30 -11.19 2.69 16.05
N MET A 31 -10.48 2.74 14.91
CA MET A 31 -9.04 2.98 14.88
C MET A 31 -8.71 4.47 15.02
N VAL A 32 -7.52 4.75 15.57
CA VAL A 32 -7.05 6.12 15.78
C VAL A 32 -6.44 6.66 14.49
N ARG A 33 -6.96 7.79 13.99
CA ARG A 33 -6.31 8.51 12.89
C ARG A 33 -5.00 9.13 13.37
N VAL A 34 -3.87 8.59 12.90
CA VAL A 34 -2.52 9.02 13.32
C VAL A 34 -1.87 9.99 12.34
N LYS A 35 -2.30 10.01 11.08
CA LYS A 35 -1.71 10.85 10.03
C LYS A 35 -2.74 11.17 8.95
N GLN A 36 -2.62 12.35 8.37
CA GLN A 36 -3.31 12.75 7.14
C GLN A 36 -2.28 13.25 6.13
N SER A 37 -2.46 12.91 4.87
CA SER A 37 -1.61 13.34 3.77
C SER A 37 -2.42 13.55 2.49
N ILE A 38 -1.73 13.89 1.41
CA ILE A 38 -2.33 14.05 0.08
C ILE A 38 -1.47 13.32 -0.97
N ILE A 39 -2.11 12.69 -1.95
CA ILE A 39 -1.48 12.48 -3.26
C ILE A 39 -1.92 13.64 -4.15
N PRO A 40 -1.00 14.48 -4.62
CA PRO A 40 -1.35 15.54 -5.54
C PRO A 40 -1.82 14.97 -6.88
N GLY A 41 -2.64 15.74 -7.59
CA GLY A 41 -3.08 15.38 -8.94
C GLY A 41 -1.92 15.27 -9.92
N ARG A 42 -2.15 14.56 -11.03
CA ARG A 42 -1.10 14.24 -12.02
C ARG A 42 -0.40 15.47 -12.60
N ASP A 43 -1.12 16.58 -12.69
CA ASP A 43 -0.63 17.82 -13.32
C ASP A 43 0.08 18.75 -12.31
N VAL A 44 0.19 18.34 -11.04
CA VAL A 44 0.92 19.10 -10.02
C VAL A 44 2.43 18.90 -10.23
N VAL A 45 3.13 20.01 -10.42
CA VAL A 45 4.60 20.03 -10.50
C VAL A 45 5.17 19.96 -9.08
N LEU A 46 5.89 18.88 -8.79
CA LEU A 46 6.62 18.74 -7.53
C LEU A 46 7.84 19.66 -7.51
N PRO A 47 8.19 20.29 -6.38
CA PRO A 47 9.44 21.02 -6.24
C PRO A 47 10.65 20.16 -6.61
N GLU A 48 11.67 20.72 -7.26
CA GLU A 48 12.91 19.99 -7.60
C GLU A 48 13.62 19.40 -6.36
N SER A 49 13.42 20.03 -5.20
CA SER A 49 13.96 19.58 -3.92
C SER A 49 13.18 18.43 -3.27
N THR A 50 12.15 17.90 -3.94
CA THR A 50 11.32 16.80 -3.42
C THR A 50 12.15 15.51 -3.33
N PRO A 51 12.19 14.82 -2.18
CA PRO A 51 12.85 13.52 -2.05
C PRO A 51 12.35 12.49 -3.08
N THR A 52 13.27 11.67 -3.63
CA THR A 52 12.97 10.65 -4.64
C THR A 52 11.82 9.73 -4.24
N PHE A 53 11.81 9.26 -2.99
CA PHE A 53 10.73 8.44 -2.43
C PHE A 53 9.35 9.06 -2.65
N LEU A 54 9.22 10.37 -2.44
CA LEU A 54 7.94 11.07 -2.56
C LEU A 54 7.59 11.29 -4.04
N GLN A 55 8.57 11.57 -4.90
CA GLN A 55 8.34 11.64 -6.35
C GLN A 55 7.80 10.31 -6.90
N GLU A 56 8.39 9.19 -6.49
CA GLU A 56 7.97 7.86 -6.90
C GLU A 56 6.59 7.49 -6.35
N THR A 57 6.32 7.83 -5.08
CA THR A 57 4.99 7.61 -4.47
C THR A 57 3.92 8.40 -5.22
N VAL A 58 4.17 9.67 -5.56
CA VAL A 58 3.24 10.47 -6.36
C VAL A 58 3.06 9.85 -7.74
N LYS A 59 4.14 9.50 -8.44
CA LYS A 59 4.06 8.87 -9.77
C LYS A 59 3.27 7.57 -9.76
N MET A 60 3.36 6.80 -8.67
CA MET A 60 2.65 5.52 -8.50
C MET A 60 1.13 5.71 -8.38
N TYR A 61 0.70 6.77 -7.70
CA TYR A 61 -0.70 6.93 -7.27
C TYR A 61 -1.42 8.15 -7.87
N ASN A 62 -0.76 9.01 -8.65
CA ASN A 62 -1.36 10.21 -9.24
C ASN A 62 -2.43 9.95 -10.32
N TRP A 63 -2.73 8.68 -10.61
CA TRP A 63 -3.85 8.29 -11.48
C TRP A 63 -5.16 8.14 -10.70
N ILE A 64 -5.07 7.93 -9.37
CA ILE A 64 -6.23 7.78 -8.48
C ILE A 64 -7.10 9.04 -8.56
N ASN A 65 -8.40 8.86 -8.40
CA ASN A 65 -9.42 9.90 -8.51
C ASN A 65 -9.35 10.61 -9.87
N ASN A 66 -9.20 9.84 -10.95
CA ASN A 66 -9.03 10.36 -12.31
C ASN A 66 -7.90 11.40 -12.42
N GLY A 67 -6.87 11.23 -11.59
CA GLY A 67 -5.71 12.11 -11.49
C GLY A 67 -5.97 13.50 -10.91
N GLN A 68 -7.10 13.73 -10.26
CA GLN A 68 -7.39 14.98 -9.54
C GLN A 68 -6.67 15.06 -8.17
N GLY A 69 -6.02 13.97 -7.76
CA GLY A 69 -5.41 13.85 -6.44
C GLY A 69 -6.42 13.36 -5.40
N THR A 70 -5.91 13.03 -4.22
CA THR A 70 -6.75 12.47 -3.16
C THR A 70 -6.16 12.69 -1.77
N THR A 71 -7.04 12.77 -0.78
CA THR A 71 -6.64 12.76 0.63
C THR A 71 -6.42 11.34 1.09
N ILE A 72 -5.30 11.13 1.80
CA ILE A 72 -5.00 9.85 2.47
C ILE A 72 -5.09 10.06 3.98
N ASN A 73 -5.92 9.27 4.65
CA ASN A 73 -5.93 9.15 6.10
C ASN A 73 -5.31 7.83 6.52
N ILE A 74 -4.44 7.85 7.54
CA ILE A 74 -3.85 6.64 8.11
C ILE A 74 -4.39 6.44 9.52
N PHE A 75 -4.92 5.25 9.73
CA PHE A 75 -5.51 4.77 10.97
C PHE A 75 -4.69 3.62 11.53
N VAL A 76 -4.62 3.54 12.86
CA VAL A 76 -3.86 2.52 13.59
C VAL A 76 -4.72 2.04 14.77
N PRO A 77 -4.77 0.73 15.05
CA PRO A 77 -5.41 0.21 16.26
C PRO A 77 -4.86 0.89 17.52
N GLU A 78 -5.72 1.25 18.47
CA GLU A 78 -5.33 2.06 19.64
C GLU A 78 -4.14 1.46 20.40
N ASN A 79 -4.13 0.15 20.59
CA ASN A 79 -3.05 -0.59 21.25
C ASN A 79 -1.71 -0.56 20.50
N LYS A 80 -1.70 -0.23 19.20
CA LYS A 80 -0.50 -0.20 18.34
C LYS A 80 0.01 1.21 18.06
N VAL A 81 -0.69 2.26 18.50
CA VAL A 81 -0.30 3.67 18.24
C VAL A 81 1.11 3.98 18.78
N SER A 82 1.47 3.46 19.95
CA SER A 82 2.80 3.67 20.53
C SER A 82 3.90 3.07 19.65
N ALA A 83 3.75 1.79 19.26
CA ALA A 83 4.67 1.10 18.36
C ALA A 83 4.73 1.76 16.98
N TYR A 84 3.61 2.29 16.49
CA TYR A 84 3.57 3.01 15.22
C TYR A 84 4.47 4.25 15.21
N LYS A 85 4.51 5.01 16.32
CA LYS A 85 5.38 6.20 16.43
C LYS A 85 6.87 5.86 16.37
N THR A 86 7.25 4.68 16.84
CA THR A 86 8.66 4.22 16.84
C THR A 86 9.01 3.35 15.63
N HIS A 87 8.03 3.07 14.76
CA HIS A 87 8.15 2.13 13.65
C HIS A 87 8.52 0.70 14.08
N GLY A 88 7.81 0.22 15.11
CA GLY A 88 7.94 -1.12 15.66
C GLY A 88 8.69 -1.18 17.00
N PRO A 89 8.89 -2.38 17.55
CA PRO A 89 8.39 -3.66 17.01
C PRO A 89 6.87 -3.73 16.99
N TYR A 90 6.30 -4.47 16.04
CA TYR A 90 4.86 -4.63 15.90
C TYR A 90 4.42 -6.01 16.35
N GLU A 91 3.35 -6.06 17.14
CA GLU A 91 2.62 -7.29 17.43
C GLU A 91 1.84 -7.75 16.19
N ASP A 92 1.51 -9.04 16.16
CA ASP A 92 0.76 -9.67 15.09
C ASP A 92 -0.62 -9.02 14.87
N GLY A 93 -1.15 -9.16 13.66
CA GLY A 93 -2.42 -8.58 13.22
C GLY A 93 -2.28 -7.21 12.54
N VAL A 94 -3.40 -6.60 12.17
CA VAL A 94 -3.46 -5.30 11.48
C VAL A 94 -2.67 -4.24 12.25
N THR A 95 -1.80 -3.51 11.55
CA THR A 95 -0.90 -2.48 12.13
C THR A 95 -1.28 -1.09 11.67
N ALA A 96 -1.58 -0.91 10.39
CA ALA A 96 -1.96 0.38 9.84
C ALA A 96 -2.90 0.20 8.65
N VAL A 97 -3.85 1.14 8.53
CA VAL A 97 -4.84 1.19 7.46
C VAL A 97 -4.78 2.56 6.83
N ALA A 98 -4.45 2.64 5.54
CA ALA A 98 -4.44 3.89 4.78
C ALA A 98 -5.64 3.92 3.84
N ILE A 99 -6.44 4.98 3.93
CA ILE A 99 -7.69 5.15 3.20
C ILE A 99 -7.54 6.32 2.25
N TYR A 100 -7.75 6.07 0.96
CA TYR A 100 -7.79 7.08 -0.09
C TYR A 100 -9.24 7.50 -0.27
N GLU A 101 -9.62 8.60 0.37
CA GLU A 101 -11.03 8.94 0.62
C GLU A 101 -11.85 9.16 -0.67
N ASP A 102 -11.25 9.70 -1.73
CA ASP A 102 -11.99 10.06 -2.95
C ASP A 102 -12.32 8.87 -3.86
N GLN A 103 -11.69 7.70 -3.62
CA GLN A 103 -11.96 6.47 -4.37
C GLN A 103 -12.20 5.26 -3.47
N ASP A 104 -12.31 5.45 -2.17
CA ASP A 104 -12.65 4.40 -1.21
C ASP A 104 -11.71 3.18 -1.29
N ILE A 105 -10.44 3.43 -1.63
CA ILE A 105 -9.38 2.41 -1.66
C ILE A 105 -8.75 2.32 -0.27
N ILE A 106 -8.67 1.10 0.24
CA ILE A 106 -8.07 0.77 1.53
C ILE A 106 -6.79 -0.01 1.31
N PHE A 107 -5.66 0.52 1.76
CA PHE A 107 -4.43 -0.23 1.92
C PHE A 107 -4.28 -0.69 3.36
N VAL A 108 -3.95 -1.96 3.55
CA VAL A 108 -3.73 -2.56 4.87
C VAL A 108 -2.28 -3.01 4.98
N THR A 109 -1.67 -2.67 6.11
CA THR A 109 -0.44 -3.30 6.58
C THR A 109 -0.78 -4.12 7.82
N GLU A 110 -0.54 -5.42 7.75
CA GLU A 110 -0.63 -6.37 8.87
C GLU A 110 0.78 -6.85 9.22
N HIS A 111 1.01 -7.31 10.44
CA HIS A 111 2.25 -8.00 10.78
C HIS A 111 1.96 -9.43 11.23
N LEU A 112 2.87 -10.34 10.89
CA LEU A 112 2.87 -11.71 11.40
C LEU A 112 4.32 -12.12 11.68
N ALA A 113 4.61 -12.51 12.93
CA ALA A 113 5.95 -12.83 13.39
C ALA A 113 6.98 -11.70 13.11
N GLY A 114 6.53 -10.44 13.19
CA GLY A 114 7.35 -9.26 12.92
C GLY A 114 7.55 -8.93 11.45
N GLU A 115 7.04 -9.74 10.52
CA GLU A 115 7.11 -9.49 9.08
C GLU A 115 5.85 -8.77 8.58
N PRO A 116 5.98 -7.74 7.72
CA PRO A 116 4.83 -7.03 7.18
C PRO A 116 4.13 -7.82 6.07
N LEU A 117 2.81 -7.79 6.11
CA LEU A 117 1.89 -8.27 5.09
C LEU A 117 1.13 -7.06 4.54
N TYR A 118 0.72 -7.14 3.27
CA TYR A 118 0.09 -6.04 2.54
C TYR A 118 -1.21 -6.48 1.87
N GLY A 119 -2.20 -5.60 1.86
CA GLY A 119 -3.45 -5.82 1.15
C GLY A 119 -4.04 -4.53 0.61
N THR A 120 -4.80 -4.66 -0.46
CA THR A 120 -5.56 -3.55 -1.05
C THR A 120 -7.00 -3.97 -1.27
N TYR A 121 -7.93 -3.22 -0.69
CA TYR A 121 -9.35 -3.54 -0.62
C TYR A 121 -10.22 -2.35 -1.02
N ASP A 122 -11.47 -2.62 -1.39
CA ASP A 122 -12.52 -1.60 -1.35
C ASP A 122 -13.15 -1.52 0.06
N ARG A 123 -14.08 -0.58 0.27
CA ARG A 123 -14.81 -0.41 1.55
C ARG A 123 -15.68 -1.59 1.96
N LEU A 124 -16.02 -2.48 1.03
CA LEU A 124 -16.81 -3.68 1.30
C LEU A 124 -15.92 -4.87 1.70
N GLY A 125 -14.60 -4.70 1.68
CA GLY A 125 -13.62 -5.75 1.97
C GLY A 125 -13.31 -6.65 0.78
N ASN A 126 -13.71 -6.28 -0.44
CA ASN A 126 -13.32 -7.03 -1.62
C ASN A 126 -11.85 -6.74 -1.96
N ASP A 127 -11.07 -7.80 -2.22
CA ASP A 127 -9.68 -7.67 -2.64
C ASP A 127 -9.61 -7.06 -4.05
N ILE A 128 -8.99 -5.87 -4.16
CA ILE A 128 -8.81 -5.14 -5.42
C ILE A 128 -7.34 -5.08 -5.85
N SER A 129 -6.44 -5.85 -5.23
CA SER A 129 -5.00 -5.92 -5.55
C SER A 129 -4.72 -6.19 -7.03
N HIS A 130 -5.61 -6.90 -7.71
CA HIS A 130 -5.53 -7.26 -9.12
C HIS A 130 -5.98 -6.16 -10.09
N THR A 131 -6.62 -5.08 -9.59
CA THR A 131 -7.27 -4.08 -10.46
C THR A 131 -6.31 -3.05 -11.04
N HIS A 132 -5.14 -2.84 -10.41
CA HIS A 132 -4.11 -1.94 -10.92
C HIS A 132 -2.71 -2.40 -10.46
N PRO A 133 -1.64 -2.27 -11.28
CA PRO A 133 -0.30 -2.71 -10.91
C PRO A 133 0.24 -2.13 -9.60
N SER A 134 -0.17 -0.92 -9.23
CA SER A 134 0.22 -0.25 -7.98
C SER A 134 -0.39 -0.89 -6.72
N PHE A 135 -1.39 -1.77 -6.86
CA PHE A 135 -2.08 -2.42 -5.74
C PHE A 135 -1.58 -3.84 -5.47
N ASN A 136 -0.70 -4.37 -6.33
CA ASN A 136 -0.11 -5.68 -6.12
C ASN A 136 0.76 -5.70 -4.86
N VAL A 137 0.67 -6.79 -4.10
CA VAL A 137 1.51 -7.04 -2.92
C VAL A 137 3.00 -6.98 -3.24
N SER A 138 3.41 -7.42 -4.43
CA SER A 138 4.81 -7.32 -4.89
C SER A 138 5.28 -5.87 -5.01
N THR A 139 4.41 -4.95 -5.44
CA THR A 139 4.70 -3.51 -5.52
C THR A 139 4.85 -2.90 -4.13
N CYS A 140 3.96 -3.27 -3.19
CA CYS A 140 4.07 -2.86 -1.78
C CYS A 140 5.42 -3.31 -1.20
N ASN A 141 5.76 -4.58 -1.36
CA ASN A 141 7.03 -5.14 -0.90
C ASN A 141 8.24 -4.43 -1.54
N ALA A 142 8.21 -4.18 -2.85
CA ALA A 142 9.31 -3.53 -3.55
C ALA A 142 9.55 -2.11 -3.01
N CYS A 143 8.48 -1.33 -2.81
CA CYS A 143 8.58 0.03 -2.27
C CYS A 143 9.10 0.02 -0.82
N HIS A 144 8.47 -0.77 0.07
CA HIS A 144 8.85 -0.80 1.48
C HIS A 144 10.26 -1.37 1.72
N ASN A 145 10.72 -2.31 0.87
CA ASN A 145 12.08 -2.83 0.94
C ASN A 145 13.12 -1.91 0.27
N GLY A 146 12.74 -1.18 -0.79
CA GLY A 146 13.61 -0.21 -1.44
C GLY A 146 13.90 1.01 -0.59
N TYR A 147 12.96 1.37 0.30
CA TYR A 147 13.01 2.58 1.14
C TYR A 147 12.99 2.28 2.64
N ARG A 148 13.70 1.24 3.10
CA ARG A 148 13.65 0.78 4.52
C ARG A 148 14.10 1.81 5.55
N ASP A 149 14.89 2.79 5.14
CA ASP A 149 15.29 3.93 5.97
C ASP A 149 14.12 4.89 6.25
N ILE A 150 13.16 4.99 5.32
CA ILE A 150 11.95 5.83 5.40
C ILE A 150 10.73 5.01 5.87
N CYS A 151 10.57 3.81 5.32
CA CYS A 151 9.47 2.88 5.57
C CYS A 151 9.90 1.75 6.52
N ARG A 152 10.19 2.15 7.76
CA ARG A 152 10.70 1.29 8.82
C ARG A 152 9.58 0.37 9.33
N GLY A 153 9.90 -0.93 9.46
CA GLY A 153 8.94 -1.93 9.95
C GLY A 153 7.66 -1.99 9.11
N GLY A 154 7.77 -1.83 7.78
CA GLY A 154 6.61 -1.91 6.91
C GLY A 154 5.66 -0.70 6.95
N THR A 155 5.96 0.37 7.69
CA THR A 155 5.15 1.61 7.72
C THR A 155 6.01 2.84 7.42
N CYS A 156 5.46 3.84 6.71
CA CYS A 156 6.24 4.98 6.24
C CYS A 156 6.21 6.20 7.19
N ALA A 157 7.40 6.70 7.53
CA ALA A 157 7.60 7.76 8.51
C ALA A 157 7.19 9.16 8.00
N THR A 158 7.38 9.44 6.71
CA THR A 158 7.21 10.79 6.15
C THR A 158 5.89 10.93 5.40
N PRO A 159 5.01 11.90 5.75
CA PRO A 159 3.85 12.22 4.93
C PRO A 159 4.21 13.14 3.75
N ILE A 160 3.57 12.94 2.60
CA ILE A 160 3.80 13.74 1.37
C ILE A 160 3.46 15.22 1.59
N ILE A 161 2.43 15.53 2.38
CA ILE A 161 2.02 16.92 2.66
C ILE A 161 3.14 17.78 3.24
N ASP A 162 4.14 17.18 3.90
CA ASP A 162 5.26 17.92 4.49
C ASP A 162 6.23 18.48 3.43
N VAL A 163 6.19 17.99 2.18
CA VAL A 163 6.96 18.55 1.04
C VAL A 163 6.46 19.94 0.65
N PHE A 164 5.15 20.17 0.79
CA PHE A 164 4.53 21.44 0.40
C PHE A 164 4.53 22.47 1.52
N LYS A 165 5.01 22.11 2.72
CA LYS A 165 5.16 23.06 3.82
C LYS A 165 6.50 23.80 3.70
N PRO A 166 6.54 25.12 3.93
CA PRO A 166 7.81 25.84 4.00
C PRO A 166 8.67 25.25 5.11
N LYS A 167 9.96 24.99 4.82
CA LYS A 167 10.93 24.59 5.84
C LYS A 167 11.00 25.70 6.90
N LYS A 168 10.78 25.33 8.16
CA LYS A 168 11.01 26.23 9.30
C LYS A 168 12.50 26.47 9.49
#